data_AF-A0A2V7MJN2-F1
#
_entry.id   AF-A0A2V7MJN2-F1
#
_cell.length_a   1.000
_cell.length_b   1.000
_cell.length_c   1.000
_cell.angle_alpha   90.00
_cell.angle_beta   90.00
_cell.angle_gamma   90.00
#
_symmetry.space_group_name_H-M   'P 1'
#
loop_
_entity.id
_entity.type
_entity.pdbx_description
1 polymer ?
#
loop_
_entity_poly.entity_id
_entity_poly.type
_entity_poly.pdbx_seq_one_letter_code
_entity_poly.pdbx_strand_id
1 'polypeptide(L)'
;MVAGVSAKGFAPAERLAAYKLIGAIQRILVGPGAMAVLLSGLVLAMPYMKQGAVPGWMGLMMIAGIIGALGAVAISVPTAAKLARLEVDARGGLPEAFQALRKRQIFAATIAGTFGLIAMFAVTLGKW
;
A
#
# COMPACT_ATOMS: atom_id res chain seq x y z
N MET A 1 0.68 9.91 -0.56
CA MET A 1 -0.58 10.67 -0.76
C MET A 1 -0.34 12.04 -1.38
N VAL A 2 0.67 12.80 -0.93
CA VAL A 2 0.98 14.16 -1.38
C VAL A 2 1.10 14.29 -2.92
N ALA A 3 1.92 13.47 -3.57
CA ALA A 3 2.13 13.55 -5.03
C ALA A 3 0.82 13.40 -5.85
N GLY A 4 -0.12 12.57 -5.41
CA GLY A 4 -1.41 12.37 -6.10
C GLY A 4 -2.41 13.51 -5.86
N VAL A 5 -2.28 14.23 -4.74
CA VAL A 5 -3.07 15.45 -4.45
C VAL A 5 -2.50 16.61 -5.26
N SER A 6 -1.18 16.80 -5.26
CA SER A 6 -0.49 17.80 -6.08
C SER A 6 -0.77 17.59 -7.58
N ALA A 7 -0.81 16.34 -8.04
CA ALA A 7 -1.09 16.04 -9.44
C ALA A 7 -2.52 16.40 -9.92
N LYS A 8 -3.45 16.74 -9.02
CA LYS A 8 -4.79 17.20 -9.42
C LYS A 8 -4.78 18.58 -10.07
N GLY A 9 -3.77 19.41 -9.78
CA GLY A 9 -3.65 20.76 -10.32
C GLY A 9 -3.03 20.84 -11.71
N PHE A 10 -2.51 19.72 -12.25
CA PHE A 10 -1.86 19.69 -13.57
C PHE A 10 -2.83 19.48 -14.73
N ALA A 11 -2.40 19.89 -15.92
CA ALA A 11 -3.09 19.58 -17.16
C ALA A 11 -3.21 18.06 -17.37
N PRO A 12 -4.21 17.56 -18.14
CA PRO A 12 -4.49 16.12 -18.25
C PRO A 12 -3.29 15.25 -18.64
N ALA A 13 -2.46 15.74 -19.56
CA ALA A 13 -1.25 15.04 -20.03
C ALA A 13 -0.16 14.96 -18.94
N GLU A 14 0.14 16.08 -18.29
CA GLU A 14 1.10 16.17 -17.17
C GLU A 14 0.65 15.35 -15.96
N ARG A 15 -0.66 15.36 -15.69
CA ARG A 15 -1.27 14.54 -14.66
C ARG A 15 -1.06 13.06 -14.96
N LEU A 16 -1.33 12.58 -16.18
CA LEU A 16 -1.10 11.19 -16.55
C LEU A 16 0.39 10.80 -16.36
N ALA A 17 1.32 11.65 -16.81
CA ALA A 17 2.75 11.44 -16.64
C ALA A 17 3.16 11.33 -15.16
N ALA A 18 2.66 12.21 -14.30
CA ALA A 18 2.88 12.15 -12.86
C ALA A 18 2.37 10.84 -12.25
N TYR A 19 1.19 10.38 -12.66
CA TYR A 19 0.64 9.10 -12.17
C TYR A 19 1.40 7.87 -12.71
N LYS A 20 1.93 7.92 -13.93
CA LYS A 20 2.84 6.88 -14.46
C LYS A 20 4.11 6.78 -13.61
N LEU A 21 4.71 7.92 -13.27
CA LEU A 21 5.88 7.97 -12.40
C LEU A 21 5.57 7.41 -11.01
N ILE A 22 4.43 7.79 -10.41
CA ILE A 22 3.97 7.25 -9.12
C ILE A 22 3.80 5.72 -9.20
N GLY A 23 3.23 5.21 -10.31
CA GLY A 23 3.09 3.78 -10.55
C GLY A 23 4.45 3.05 -10.67
N ALA A 24 5.41 3.67 -11.36
CA ALA A 24 6.78 3.13 -11.48
C ALA A 24 7.49 3.09 -10.12
N ILE A 25 7.38 4.17 -9.31
CA ILE A 25 7.95 4.23 -7.96
C ILE A 25 7.33 3.14 -7.07
N GLN A 26 6.00 2.97 -7.12
CA GLN A 26 5.33 1.93 -6.35
C GLN A 26 5.78 0.53 -6.74
N ARG A 27 6.04 0.28 -8.02
CA ARG A 27 6.54 -1.01 -8.50
C ARG A 27 7.98 -1.28 -8.10
N ILE A 28 8.87 -0.30 -8.26
CA ILE A 28 10.32 -0.48 -8.10
C ILE A 28 10.72 -0.44 -6.62
N LEU A 29 10.06 0.42 -5.83
CA LEU A 29 10.46 0.67 -4.45
C LEU A 29 9.46 0.13 -3.44
N VAL A 30 8.18 0.50 -3.57
CA VAL A 30 7.17 0.22 -2.54
C VAL A 30 6.83 -1.27 -2.48
N GLY A 31 6.66 -1.92 -3.63
CA GLY A 31 6.37 -3.36 -3.69
C GLY A 31 7.47 -4.22 -3.03
N PRO A 32 8.73 -4.11 -3.48
CA PRO A 32 9.84 -4.83 -2.84
C PRO A 32 10.04 -4.45 -1.37
N GLY A 33 9.92 -3.17 -1.02
CA GLY A 33 10.03 -2.71 0.37
C GLY A 33 8.95 -3.31 1.27
N ALA A 34 7.69 -3.35 0.82
CA ALA A 34 6.60 -3.97 1.56
C ALA A 34 6.82 -5.48 1.77
N MET A 35 7.36 -6.18 0.77
CA MET A 35 7.74 -7.59 0.91
C MET A 35 8.88 -7.79 1.92
N ALA A 36 9.92 -6.96 1.87
CA ALA A 36 11.02 -7.01 2.83
C ALA A 36 10.53 -6.79 4.27
N VAL A 37 9.63 -5.82 4.48
CA VAL A 37 9.01 -5.54 5.78
C VAL A 37 8.16 -6.73 6.26
N LEU A 38 7.34 -7.32 5.40
CA LEU A 38 6.52 -8.48 5.76
C LEU A 38 7.39 -9.67 6.18
N LEU A 39 8.40 -10.01 5.37
CA LEU A 39 9.28 -11.15 5.63
C LEU A 39 10.11 -10.94 6.90
N SER A 40 10.68 -9.74 7.08
CA SER A 40 11.43 -9.42 8.31
C SER A 40 10.53 -9.45 9.55
N GLY A 41 9.30 -8.94 9.47
CA GLY A 41 8.33 -9.03 10.56
C GLY A 41 8.00 -10.46 10.96
N LEU A 42 7.80 -11.36 9.99
CA LEU A 42 7.57 -12.79 10.25
C LEU A 42 8.78 -13.45 10.91
N VAL A 43 10.00 -13.13 10.45
CA VAL A 43 11.24 -13.68 11.02
C VAL A 43 11.43 -13.23 12.47
N LEU A 44 11.19 -11.95 12.76
CA LEU A 44 11.29 -11.40 14.11
C LEU A 44 10.21 -11.96 15.05
N ALA A 45 9.05 -12.34 14.53
CA ALA A 45 7.96 -12.88 15.33
C ALA A 45 8.08 -14.37 15.66
N MET A 46 8.83 -15.16 14.87
CA MET A 46 9.03 -16.59 15.08
C MET A 46 9.43 -17.00 16.52
N PRO A 47 10.44 -16.38 17.17
CA PRO A 47 10.82 -16.78 18.53
C PRO A 47 9.68 -16.57 19.54
N TYR A 48 8.92 -15.47 19.43
CA TYR A 48 7.78 -15.18 20.29
C TYR A 48 6.64 -16.19 20.11
N MET A 49 6.35 -16.59 18.86
CA MET A 49 5.33 -17.60 18.60
C MET A 49 5.73 -18.98 19.13
N LYS A 50 7.01 -19.37 19.00
CA LYS A 50 7.50 -20.66 19.49
C LYS A 50 7.48 -20.78 21.01
N GLN A 51 7.59 -19.67 21.72
CA GLN A 51 7.55 -19.63 23.18
C GLN A 51 6.11 -19.68 23.73
N GLY A 52 5.08 -19.61 22.89
CA GLY A 52 3.67 -19.65 23.29
C GLY A 52 3.19 -18.44 24.10
N ALA A 53 4.10 -17.59 24.55
CA ALA A 53 3.85 -16.38 25.30
C ALA A 53 3.69 -15.18 24.35
N VAL A 54 2.65 -15.19 23.52
CA VAL A 54 2.27 -14.03 22.71
C VAL A 54 1.15 -13.27 23.45
N PRO A 55 1.45 -12.11 24.07
CA PRO A 55 0.42 -11.27 24.68
C PRO A 55 -0.65 -10.89 23.66
N GLY A 56 -1.91 -10.74 24.09
CA GLY A 56 -3.03 -10.44 23.18
C GLY A 56 -2.81 -9.20 22.30
N TRP A 57 -2.14 -8.17 22.82
CA TRP A 57 -1.77 -6.97 22.06
C TRP A 57 -0.74 -7.26 20.95
N MET A 58 0.21 -8.16 21.20
CA MET A 58 1.23 -8.56 20.25
C MET A 58 0.62 -9.40 19.13
N GLY A 59 -0.31 -10.28 19.48
CA GLY A 59 -1.12 -11.03 18.50
C GLY A 59 -1.95 -10.10 17.60
N LEU A 60 -2.63 -9.10 18.19
CA LEU A 60 -3.39 -8.10 17.43
C LEU A 60 -2.51 -7.28 16.49
N MET A 61 -1.34 -6.83 16.96
CA MET A 61 -0.36 -6.12 16.14
C MET A 61 0.10 -6.99 14.96
N MET A 62 0.44 -8.24 15.22
CA MET A 62 0.93 -9.15 14.18
C MET A 62 -0.13 -9.42 13.12
N ILE A 63 -1.36 -9.74 13.52
CA ILE A 63 -2.46 -10.02 12.58
C ILE A 63 -2.79 -8.77 11.76
N ALA A 64 -2.91 -7.61 12.41
CA ALA A 64 -3.18 -6.35 11.72
C ALA A 64 -2.05 -6.00 10.74
N GLY A 65 -0.79 -6.15 11.15
CA GLY A 65 0.37 -5.91 10.31
C GLY A 65 0.43 -6.83 9.09
N ILE A 66 0.17 -8.13 9.28
CA ILE A 66 0.16 -9.11 8.19
C ILE A 66 -0.98 -8.82 7.21
N ILE A 67 -2.20 -8.58 7.68
CA ILE A 67 -3.35 -8.28 6.81
C ILE A 67 -3.10 -6.97 6.05
N GLY A 68 -2.60 -5.93 6.71
CA GLY A 68 -2.26 -4.66 6.09
C GLY A 68 -1.19 -4.79 5.01
N ALA A 69 -0.12 -5.55 5.29
CA ALA A 69 0.96 -5.80 4.35
C ALA A 69 0.51 -6.67 3.16
N LEU A 70 -0.27 -7.73 3.39
CA LEU A 70 -0.85 -8.55 2.33
C LEU A 70 -1.80 -7.75 1.44
N GLY A 71 -2.65 -6.90 2.01
CA GLY A 71 -3.52 -5.99 1.26
C GLY A 71 -2.72 -5.02 0.38
N ALA A 72 -1.61 -4.48 0.91
CA ALA A 72 -0.71 -3.61 0.15
C ALA A 72 -0.04 -4.36 -1.02
N VAL A 73 0.54 -5.52 -0.76
CA VAL A 73 1.28 -6.31 -1.78
C VAL A 73 0.32 -6.89 -2.82
N ALA A 74 -0.76 -7.54 -2.41
CA ALA A 74 -1.66 -8.27 -3.31
C ALA A 74 -2.56 -7.36 -4.14
N ILE A 75 -2.88 -6.15 -3.66
CA ILE A 75 -3.82 -5.26 -4.34
C ILE A 75 -3.12 -4.01 -4.86
N SER A 76 -2.30 -3.33 -4.04
CA SER A 76 -1.74 -2.03 -4.45
C SER A 76 -0.65 -2.19 -5.51
N VAL A 77 0.20 -3.21 -5.42
CA VAL A 77 1.29 -3.45 -6.38
C VAL A 77 0.78 -3.79 -7.79
N PRO A 78 -0.11 -4.78 -8.01
CA PRO A 78 -0.61 -5.08 -9.35
C PRO A 78 -1.51 -3.98 -9.91
N THR A 79 -2.24 -3.25 -9.05
CA THR A 79 -3.07 -2.10 -9.47
C THR A 79 -2.19 -0.94 -9.95
N ALA A 80 -1.08 -0.65 -9.24
CA ALA A 80 -0.09 0.32 -9.67
C ALA A 80 0.59 -0.07 -10.99
N ALA A 81 0.90 -1.36 -11.17
CA ALA A 81 1.46 -1.87 -12.42
C ALA A 81 0.49 -1.73 -13.61
N LYS A 82 -0.82 -1.93 -13.38
CA LYS A 82 -1.86 -1.70 -14.40
C LYS A 82 -2.02 -0.22 -14.73
N LEU A 83 -1.96 0.67 -13.74
CA LEU A 83 -1.98 2.13 -13.94
C LEU A 83 -0.77 2.63 -14.74
N ALA A 84 0.43 2.11 -14.47
CA ALA A 84 1.66 2.51 -15.15
C ALA A 84 1.66 2.16 -16.65
N ARG A 85 0.83 1.19 -17.07
CA ARG A 85 0.71 0.73 -18.45
C ARG A 85 -0.37 1.46 -19.26
N LEU A 86 -1.15 2.36 -18.66
CA LEU A 86 -2.19 3.10 -19.38
C LEU A 86 -1.58 4.17 -20.29
N GLU A 87 -2.03 4.24 -21.53
CA GLU A 87 -1.69 5.30 -22.49
C GLU A 87 -2.79 6.36 -22.54
N VAL A 88 -2.47 7.55 -23.07
CA VAL A 88 -3.44 8.64 -23.22
C VAL A 88 -4.51 8.20 -24.24
N ASP A 89 -5.77 8.53 -24.00
CA ASP A 89 -6.83 8.27 -24.98
C ASP A 89 -6.59 9.07 -26.27
N ALA A 90 -7.08 8.59 -27.41
CA ALA A 90 -6.85 9.18 -28.74
C ALA A 90 -7.29 10.66 -28.86
N ARG A 91 -8.10 11.14 -27.90
CA ARG A 91 -8.58 12.52 -27.77
C ARG A 91 -7.73 13.40 -26.84
N GLY A 92 -6.58 12.91 -26.36
CA GLY A 92 -5.73 13.62 -25.38
C GLY A 92 -6.27 13.60 -23.95
N GLY A 93 -7.32 12.80 -23.69
CA GLY A 93 -8.00 12.70 -22.40
C GLY A 93 -7.45 11.59 -21.49
N LEU A 94 -7.83 11.64 -20.21
CA LEU A 94 -7.57 10.55 -19.26
C LEU A 94 -8.49 9.36 -19.57
N PRO A 95 -7.96 8.12 -19.70
CA PRO A 95 -8.78 6.93 -19.97
C PRO A 95 -9.78 6.65 -18.83
N GLU A 96 -10.97 6.13 -19.12
CA GLU A 96 -11.94 5.74 -18.07
C GLU A 96 -11.34 4.70 -17.08
N ALA A 97 -10.49 3.81 -17.59
CA ALA A 97 -9.76 2.83 -16.80
C ALA A 97 -8.88 3.45 -15.70
N PHE A 98 -8.39 4.68 -15.91
CA PHE A 98 -7.60 5.42 -14.92
C PHE A 98 -8.39 5.69 -13.64
N GLN A 99 -9.66 6.11 -13.75
CA GLN A 99 -10.48 6.42 -12.59
C GLN A 99 -10.85 5.15 -11.80
N ALA A 100 -11.17 4.06 -12.50
CA ALA A 100 -11.47 2.77 -11.86
C ALA A 100 -10.25 2.21 -11.10
N LEU A 101 -9.06 2.26 -11.71
CA LEU A 101 -7.83 1.79 -11.07
C LEU A 101 -7.40 2.70 -9.92
N ARG A 102 -7.54 4.02 -10.06
CA ARG A 102 -7.25 4.98 -8.99
C ARG A 102 -8.16 4.78 -7.78
N LYS A 103 -9.45 4.51 -8.00
CA LYS A 103 -10.40 4.20 -6.92
C LYS A 103 -9.98 2.93 -6.16
N ARG A 104 -9.57 1.88 -6.89
CA ARG A 104 -9.04 0.63 -6.28
C ARG A 104 -7.76 0.87 -5.48
N GLN A 105 -6.84 1.67 -6.01
CA GLN A 105 -5.58 1.99 -5.35
C GLN A 105 -5.80 2.80 -4.06
N ILE A 106 -6.70 3.78 -4.07
CA ILE A 106 -7.05 4.55 -2.88
C ILE A 106 -7.66 3.63 -1.82
N PHE A 107 -8.60 2.77 -2.22
CA PHE A 107 -9.26 1.84 -1.31
C PHE A 107 -8.26 0.88 -0.64
N ALA A 108 -7.37 0.27 -1.45
CA ALA A 108 -6.33 -0.61 -0.95
C ALA A 108 -5.35 0.11 -0.01
N ALA A 109 -4.94 1.33 -0.36
CA ALA A 109 -4.05 2.14 0.47
C ALA A 109 -4.72 2.55 1.80
N THR A 110 -6.00 2.89 1.79
CA THR A 110 -6.75 3.22 3.02
C THR A 110 -6.86 2.00 3.93
N ILE A 111 -7.22 0.83 3.40
CA ILE A 111 -7.30 -0.41 4.19
C ILE A 111 -5.93 -0.74 4.81
N ALA A 112 -4.87 -0.76 3.99
CA ALA A 112 -3.53 -1.03 4.49
C ALA A 112 -3.09 -0.02 5.55
N GLY A 113 -3.39 1.27 5.34
CA GLY A 113 -3.12 2.33 6.31
C GLY A 113 -3.87 2.14 7.63
N THR A 114 -5.16 1.82 7.59
CA THR A 114 -5.97 1.53 8.78
C THR A 114 -5.41 0.36 9.56
N PHE A 115 -5.07 -0.75 8.91
CA PHE A 115 -4.45 -1.90 9.57
C PHE A 115 -3.07 -1.56 10.16
N GLY A 116 -2.29 -0.72 9.47
CA GLY A 116 -1.04 -0.19 10.01
C GLY A 116 -1.25 0.64 11.28
N LEU A 117 -2.28 1.50 11.31
CA LEU A 117 -2.64 2.27 12.50
C LEU A 117 -3.10 1.37 13.64
N ILE A 118 -3.93 0.35 13.37
CA ILE A 118 -4.36 -0.63 14.37
C ILE A 118 -3.13 -1.35 14.96
N ALA A 119 -2.17 -1.76 14.13
CA ALA A 119 -0.95 -2.40 14.59
C ALA A 119 -0.12 -1.47 15.50
N MET A 120 0.03 -0.20 15.12
CA MET A 120 0.73 0.79 15.95
C MET A 120 0.00 1.07 17.27
N PHE A 121 -1.33 1.19 17.26
CA PHE A 121 -2.11 1.41 18.47
C PHE A 121 -2.04 0.22 19.41
N ALA A 122 -2.17 -1.00 18.89
CA ALA A 122 -2.08 -2.23 19.66
C ALA A 122 -0.74 -2.32 20.41
N VAL A 123 0.36 -2.00 19.72
CA VAL A 123 1.67 -2.01 20.35
C VAL A 123 1.88 -0.84 21.31
N THR A 124 1.28 0.32 21.06
CA THR A 124 1.50 1.49 21.92
C THR A 124 0.75 1.36 23.24
N LEU A 125 -0.45 0.79 23.23
CA LEU A 125 -1.29 0.63 24.43
C LEU A 125 -0.96 -0.65 25.23
N GLY A 126 -0.54 -1.73 24.57
CA GLY A 126 -0.26 -3.00 25.25
C GLY A 126 1.11 -3.11 25.93
N LYS A 127 2.00 -2.15 25.68
CA LYS A 127 3.33 -2.07 26.32
C LYS A 127 3.31 -1.42 27.72
N TRP A 128 2.16 -0.89 28.14
CA TRP A 128 1.97 -0.25 29.44
C TRP A 128 1.23 -1.17 30.40
#